data_AF-A0A9D6W6A7-F1
#
_entry.id   AF-A0A9D6W6A7-F1
#
_cell.length_a   1.000
_cell.length_b   1.000
_cell.length_c   1.000
_cell.angle_alpha   90.00
_cell.angle_beta   90.00
_cell.angle_gamma   90.00
#
_symmetry.space_group_name_H-M   'P 1'
#
loop_
_entity.id
_entity.type
_entity.pdbx_description
1 polymer ?
#
loop_
_entity_poly.entity_id
_entity_poly.type
_entity_poly.pdbx_seq_one_letter_code
_entity_poly.pdbx_strand_id
1 'polypeptide(L)'
;MRVVWAIVLVAVCGCGDDGGGGDDATTGDEAGAVEDGAPGDGDAGEAAEDGTGGDVADDGGDVTPAGGWPTPNEWSWNGSWTPAEADFPLDGLLDNEYFDGHPGRDGNPTPILPPGAWDWTDADDDLASWRNFDGNLGHFDMLRDGAGRHYGWRLAGNVPEAVEYSGPAMYFEGSAGADWLDLGPEGSIHSFGDGNMGEGPDVLVFRESWSLDFRTGSSLTGGARDDDLLVGGCGENGDGSFDYMTTTIHAGPGSDWAFVRDISRAAADLGNGEGGRTDALDPLDGDDLLVLRGNTHDFRFMGGAGDDLAVWFVDDNVQTTTWLGPNFFGGGGWDPALWGDGGTDRLVLAVPATTPIVSATPTPPGSLLVRGTSGEFIQDDPTAADPFARYCVECGTGPGGRKTLILEYVAADEHVETGYFFVTAFEELQLGVGEGARVFALDDVAGAAVPLEAAVPFVPPSWPDELCR
;
A
#
# COMPACT_ATOMS: atom_id res chain seq x y z
N MET A 1 16.54 -28.96 -28.69
CA MET A 1 15.20 -28.86 -29.30
C MET A 1 14.25 -29.82 -28.57
N ARG A 2 13.55 -29.29 -27.58
CA ARG A 2 12.34 -29.86 -27.00
C ARG A 2 11.38 -28.70 -26.81
N VAL A 3 10.31 -28.70 -27.59
CA VAL A 3 9.18 -27.78 -27.44
C VAL A 3 8.26 -28.46 -26.43
N VAL A 4 8.01 -27.81 -25.29
CA VAL A 4 7.00 -28.26 -24.32
C VAL A 4 5.92 -27.19 -24.30
N TRP A 5 4.70 -27.62 -24.60
CA TRP A 5 3.50 -26.79 -24.60
C TRP A 5 3.01 -26.63 -23.14
N ALA A 6 2.72 -25.39 -22.74
CA ALA A 6 1.98 -25.11 -21.52
C ALA A 6 0.52 -25.52 -21.70
N ILE A 7 0.00 -26.34 -20.79
CA ILE A 7 -1.42 -26.64 -20.66
C ILE A 7 -1.90 -25.84 -19.45
N VAL A 8 -2.69 -24.81 -19.71
CA VAL A 8 -3.47 -24.08 -18.69
C VAL A 8 -4.65 -24.97 -18.31
N LEU A 9 -4.70 -25.40 -17.04
CA LEU A 9 -5.82 -26.14 -16.49
C LEU A 9 -6.82 -25.14 -15.90
N VAL A 10 -7.88 -24.83 -16.65
CA VAL A 10 -9.03 -24.07 -16.14
C VAL A 10 -9.95 -25.02 -15.39
N ALA A 11 -10.04 -24.87 -14.07
CA ALA A 11 -11.04 -25.56 -13.27
C ALA A 11 -12.38 -24.81 -13.36
N VAL A 12 -13.30 -25.31 -14.17
CA VAL A 12 -14.70 -24.86 -14.20
C VAL A 12 -15.46 -25.62 -13.13
N CYS A 13 -15.80 -24.95 -12.02
CA CYS A 13 -16.77 -25.47 -11.06
C CYS A 13 -18.19 -25.35 -11.66
N GLY A 14 -18.67 -26.44 -12.25
CA GLY A 14 -20.07 -26.60 -12.63
C GLY A 14 -20.89 -27.10 -11.44
N CYS A 15 -21.81 -26.28 -10.94
CA CYS A 15 -22.88 -26.74 -10.05
C CYS A 15 -23.89 -27.53 -10.88
N GLY A 16 -23.99 -28.84 -10.60
CA GLY A 16 -24.98 -29.72 -11.18
C GLY A 16 -26.34 -29.58 -10.50
N ASP A 17 -27.36 -29.37 -11.32
CA ASP A 17 -28.78 -29.58 -11.05
C ASP A 17 -29.03 -30.99 -10.50
N ASP A 18 -29.73 -31.08 -9.36
CA ASP A 18 -30.51 -32.26 -8.99
C ASP A 18 -31.95 -31.83 -8.67
N GLY A 19 -32.84 -32.08 -9.62
CA GLY A 19 -34.27 -31.95 -9.46
C GLY A 19 -34.86 -33.08 -8.60
N GLY A 20 -35.90 -32.74 -7.81
CA GLY A 20 -36.66 -33.71 -7.03
C GLY A 20 -37.90 -33.04 -6.41
N GLY A 21 -39.06 -33.21 -7.06
CA GLY A 21 -40.29 -32.47 -6.81
C GLY A 21 -41.05 -32.75 -5.52
N GLY A 22 -42.15 -32.01 -5.34
CA GLY A 22 -43.22 -32.36 -4.39
C GLY A 22 -44.01 -31.17 -3.84
N ASP A 23 -45.01 -30.73 -4.61
CA ASP A 23 -46.38 -30.28 -4.23
C ASP A 23 -46.63 -29.56 -2.88
N ASP A 24 -47.14 -28.32 -2.95
CA ASP A 24 -48.57 -27.97 -2.79
C ASP A 24 -48.82 -26.65 -2.02
N ALA A 25 -49.70 -25.84 -2.62
CA ALA A 25 -50.56 -24.76 -2.13
C ALA A 25 -50.08 -23.78 -1.02
N THR A 26 -50.07 -22.48 -1.33
CA THR A 26 -51.27 -21.63 -1.18
C THR A 26 -51.08 -20.21 -1.72
N THR A 27 -52.22 -19.69 -2.17
CA THR A 27 -52.59 -18.42 -2.81
C THR A 27 -52.24 -17.13 -2.06
N GLY A 28 -51.98 -16.06 -2.81
CA GLY A 28 -52.09 -14.68 -2.32
C GLY A 28 -51.65 -13.64 -3.34
N ASP A 29 -52.54 -13.29 -4.28
CA ASP A 29 -52.49 -12.06 -5.07
C ASP A 29 -52.36 -10.83 -4.16
N GLU A 30 -51.49 -9.88 -4.49
CA GLU A 30 -51.90 -8.49 -4.66
C GLU A 30 -50.84 -7.68 -5.41
N ALA A 31 -51.34 -6.88 -6.34
CA ALA A 31 -50.62 -6.05 -7.30
C ALA A 31 -50.16 -4.73 -6.68
N GLY A 32 -49.02 -4.22 -7.15
CA GLY A 32 -48.57 -2.86 -6.89
C GLY A 32 -47.44 -2.47 -7.83
N ALA A 33 -47.79 -1.90 -8.98
CA ALA A 33 -46.86 -1.24 -9.90
C ALA A 33 -46.59 0.20 -9.45
N VAL A 34 -45.32 0.62 -9.45
CA VAL A 34 -44.85 2.02 -9.55
C VAL A 34 -43.45 1.94 -10.20
N GLU A 35 -43.35 2.10 -11.51
CA GLU A 35 -43.04 3.34 -12.26
C GLU A 35 -41.65 3.95 -11.97
N ASP A 36 -40.89 4.01 -13.07
CA ASP A 36 -39.56 4.57 -13.28
C ASP A 36 -39.46 6.06 -12.93
N GLY A 37 -38.27 6.49 -12.49
CA GLY A 37 -37.95 7.90 -12.30
C GLY A 37 -36.45 8.15 -12.23
N ALA A 38 -35.79 8.22 -13.38
CA ALA A 38 -34.49 8.88 -13.53
C ALA A 38 -34.62 10.41 -13.40
N PRO A 39 -33.53 11.07 -12.98
CA PRO A 39 -33.08 12.28 -13.68
C PRO A 39 -31.58 12.11 -14.03
N GLY A 40 -31.05 12.49 -15.19
CA GLY A 40 -31.45 13.54 -16.11
C GLY A 40 -30.20 14.37 -16.40
N ASP A 41 -29.57 14.10 -17.54
CA ASP A 41 -28.40 14.81 -18.08
C ASP A 41 -28.66 16.30 -18.32
N GLY A 42 -27.60 17.10 -18.16
CA GLY A 42 -27.42 18.39 -18.80
C GLY A 42 -26.42 19.26 -18.04
N ASP A 43 -25.56 20.05 -18.64
CA ASP A 43 -25.11 20.26 -20.02
C ASP A 43 -23.83 21.11 -19.87
N ALA A 44 -22.98 21.06 -20.88
CA ALA A 44 -21.63 21.59 -20.96
C ALA A 44 -21.45 23.09 -20.63
N GLY A 45 -20.24 23.43 -20.18
CA GLY A 45 -19.80 24.82 -20.01
C GLY A 45 -18.29 25.00 -19.84
N GLU A 46 -17.61 25.06 -20.99
CA GLU A 46 -16.41 25.84 -21.31
C GLU A 46 -15.06 25.59 -20.60
N ALA A 47 -14.08 25.32 -21.46
CA ALA A 47 -12.65 25.30 -21.21
C ALA A 47 -12.05 26.72 -21.03
N ALA A 48 -11.08 26.83 -20.15
CA ALA A 48 -10.03 27.86 -20.14
C ALA A 48 -8.72 27.15 -19.78
N GLU A 49 -7.84 26.87 -20.74
CA GLU A 49 -6.69 27.69 -21.15
C GLU A 49 -5.77 28.15 -20.00
N ASP A 50 -4.59 27.53 -19.98
CA ASP A 50 -3.25 28.11 -19.80
C ASP A 50 -3.02 28.94 -18.53
N GLY A 51 -2.59 28.25 -17.47
CA GLY A 51 -1.99 28.81 -16.27
C GLY A 51 -0.61 28.20 -16.05
N THR A 52 0.38 28.80 -16.70
CA THR A 52 1.83 28.72 -16.46
C THR A 52 2.25 28.15 -15.10
N GLY A 53 3.14 27.16 -15.16
CA GLY A 53 3.84 26.58 -14.02
C GLY A 53 4.32 27.61 -12.99
N GLY A 54 3.80 27.46 -11.78
CA GLY A 54 4.54 27.83 -10.60
C GLY A 54 5.41 26.63 -10.25
N ASP A 55 6.72 26.81 -10.35
CA ASP A 55 7.68 25.92 -9.71
C ASP A 55 7.30 25.85 -8.23
N VAL A 56 6.63 24.78 -7.82
CA VAL A 56 6.61 24.39 -6.42
C VAL A 56 8.06 24.06 -6.12
N ALA A 57 8.64 24.80 -5.19
CA ALA A 57 9.95 24.48 -4.68
C ALA A 57 9.80 23.13 -3.99
N ASP A 58 10.15 22.10 -4.74
CA ASP A 58 10.68 20.83 -4.28
C ASP A 58 11.75 21.14 -3.21
N ASP A 59 11.30 21.20 -1.96
CA ASP A 59 12.14 21.06 -0.78
C ASP A 59 12.06 19.57 -0.41
N GLY A 60 12.33 18.70 -1.41
CA GLY A 60 12.44 17.26 -1.31
C GLY A 60 13.20 16.95 -0.04
N GLY A 61 12.45 16.43 0.92
CA GLY A 61 12.92 16.09 2.24
C GLY A 61 13.86 14.92 2.09
N ASP A 62 15.11 15.23 1.74
CA ASP A 62 16.29 14.38 1.71
C ASP A 62 16.04 13.12 2.53
N VAL A 63 15.59 12.04 1.90
CA VAL A 63 15.67 10.69 2.48
C VAL A 63 17.15 10.45 2.60
N THR A 64 17.69 10.90 3.74
CA THR A 64 19.11 11.12 3.93
C THR A 64 19.86 9.91 3.37
N PRO A 65 20.69 10.08 2.32
CA PRO A 65 21.30 8.97 1.58
C PRO A 65 22.35 8.16 2.36
N ALA A 66 22.21 8.05 3.68
CA ALA A 66 23.13 7.36 4.57
C ALA A 66 22.40 6.72 5.78
N GLY A 67 21.44 5.84 5.51
CA GLY A 67 21.03 4.67 6.31
C GLY A 67 20.71 4.87 7.80
N GLY A 68 19.43 4.74 8.16
CA GLY A 68 18.97 4.66 9.54
C GLY A 68 17.49 5.02 9.68
N TRP A 69 16.93 4.81 10.87
CA TRP A 69 15.60 5.33 11.20
C TRP A 69 15.64 6.85 11.31
N PRO A 70 14.62 7.57 10.83
CA PRO A 70 14.48 9.01 11.05
C PRO A 70 14.31 9.30 12.54
N THR A 71 14.49 10.58 12.92
CA THR A 71 14.35 10.99 14.32
C THR A 71 12.91 11.44 14.58
N PRO A 72 12.10 10.67 15.34
CA PRO A 72 10.73 11.08 15.64
C PRO A 72 10.69 12.40 16.40
N ASN A 73 9.55 13.09 16.30
CA ASN A 73 9.20 14.18 17.19
C ASN A 73 7.91 13.83 17.96
N GLU A 74 7.30 14.81 18.62
CA GLU A 74 6.09 14.59 19.41
C GLU A 74 4.85 14.29 18.55
N TRP A 75 4.80 14.80 17.32
CA TRP A 75 3.63 14.81 16.44
C TRP A 75 3.72 13.83 15.26
N SER A 76 4.90 13.28 14.95
CA SER A 76 5.15 12.40 13.80
C SER A 76 6.24 11.37 14.09
N TRP A 77 6.14 10.20 13.47
CA TRP A 77 7.08 9.09 13.67
C TRP A 77 8.46 9.34 13.05
N ASN A 78 8.54 10.15 12.00
CA ASN A 78 9.80 10.51 11.33
C ASN A 78 10.28 11.94 11.66
N GLY A 79 9.45 12.73 12.33
CA GLY A 79 9.76 14.11 12.69
C GLY A 79 9.42 15.16 11.63
N SER A 80 8.75 14.79 10.54
CA SER A 80 8.44 15.69 9.41
C SER A 80 7.41 16.75 9.75
N TRP A 81 6.48 16.46 10.66
CA TRP A 81 5.39 17.36 10.97
C TRP A 81 5.54 18.02 12.36
N THR A 82 5.33 19.33 12.42
CA THR A 82 5.25 20.11 13.67
C THR A 82 4.18 21.19 13.52
N PRO A 83 2.97 21.02 14.09
CA PRO A 83 1.91 22.01 13.99
C PRO A 83 2.28 23.30 14.72
N ALA A 84 1.91 24.44 14.12
CA ALA A 84 2.06 25.74 14.74
C ALA A 84 1.07 25.91 15.89
N GLU A 85 1.38 26.80 16.85
CA GLU A 85 0.45 27.09 17.95
C GLU A 85 -0.92 27.56 17.48
N ALA A 86 -0.97 28.27 16.35
CA ALA A 86 -2.20 28.77 15.74
C ALA A 86 -3.05 27.68 15.10
N ASP A 87 -2.50 26.48 14.88
CA ASP A 87 -3.23 25.36 14.27
C ASP A 87 -4.15 24.67 15.29
N PHE A 88 -4.02 24.96 16.60
CA PHE A 88 -4.81 24.29 17.63
C PHE A 88 -6.13 25.03 17.99
N PRO A 89 -7.26 24.31 18.14
CA PRO A 89 -7.42 22.88 17.87
C PRO A 89 -7.32 22.56 16.37
N LEU A 90 -6.69 21.44 16.02
CA LEU A 90 -6.53 21.01 14.63
C LEU A 90 -7.92 20.80 14.01
N ASP A 91 -8.13 21.41 12.84
CA ASP A 91 -9.35 21.17 12.05
C ASP A 91 -9.36 19.71 11.58
N GLY A 92 -10.53 19.06 11.56
CA GLY A 92 -10.64 17.64 11.17
C GLY A 92 -10.14 16.63 12.21
N LEU A 93 -9.70 17.06 13.41
CA LEU A 93 -9.22 16.13 14.44
C LEU A 93 -10.34 15.48 15.28
N LEU A 94 -11.50 16.11 15.38
CA LEU A 94 -12.60 15.66 16.24
C LEU A 94 -13.84 15.34 15.42
N ASP A 95 -14.62 14.37 15.89
CA ASP A 95 -15.93 14.06 15.34
C ASP A 95 -16.85 15.28 15.22
N ASN A 96 -17.74 15.32 14.24
CA ASN A 96 -18.60 16.49 14.06
C ASN A 96 -19.70 16.62 15.14
N GLU A 97 -20.09 15.53 15.78
CA GLU A 97 -21.15 15.48 16.80
C GLU A 97 -20.55 15.26 18.20
N TYR A 98 -19.67 14.28 18.34
CA TYR A 98 -19.08 13.85 19.61
C TYR A 98 -17.71 14.48 19.90
N PHE A 99 -17.54 15.78 19.66
CA PHE A 99 -16.24 16.48 19.85
C PHE A 99 -15.98 17.04 21.25
N ASP A 100 -17.00 17.27 22.08
CA ASP A 100 -16.86 18.10 23.30
C ASP A 100 -17.29 17.42 24.61
N GLY A 101 -17.77 16.17 24.55
CA GLY A 101 -18.26 15.46 25.73
C GLY A 101 -19.52 16.11 26.32
N HIS A 102 -20.37 16.70 25.47
CA HIS A 102 -21.65 17.25 25.89
C HIS A 102 -22.55 16.19 26.53
N PRO A 103 -23.59 16.57 27.29
CA PRO A 103 -24.51 15.60 27.89
C PRO A 103 -25.31 14.85 26.82
N GLY A 104 -25.21 13.53 26.80
CA GLY A 104 -26.04 12.64 25.99
C GLY A 104 -27.48 12.56 26.50
N ARG A 105 -28.31 11.74 25.83
CA ARG A 105 -29.74 11.60 26.13
C ARG A 105 -30.06 11.10 27.55
N ASP A 106 -29.16 10.30 28.12
CA ASP A 106 -29.27 9.79 29.49
C ASP A 106 -28.76 10.77 30.56
N GLY A 107 -28.23 11.92 30.13
CA GLY A 107 -27.66 12.98 30.96
C GLY A 107 -26.20 12.77 31.36
N ASN A 108 -25.56 11.68 30.92
CA ASN A 108 -24.12 11.46 31.10
C ASN A 108 -23.34 12.14 29.97
N PRO A 109 -22.10 12.61 30.19
CA PRO A 109 -21.24 13.10 29.11
C PRO A 109 -21.04 12.02 28.04
N THR A 110 -21.13 12.42 26.76
CA THR A 110 -20.70 11.56 25.65
C THR A 110 -19.18 11.34 25.72
N PRO A 111 -18.65 10.27 25.09
CA PRO A 111 -17.23 10.23 24.77
C PRO A 111 -16.86 11.42 23.85
N ILE A 112 -15.57 11.76 23.84
CA ILE A 112 -15.00 12.60 22.78
C ILE A 112 -14.35 11.66 21.78
N LEU A 113 -14.75 11.73 20.51
CA LEU A 113 -14.42 10.74 19.49
C LEU A 113 -13.61 11.33 18.33
N PRO A 114 -12.78 10.51 17.65
CA PRO A 114 -12.21 10.85 16.35
C PRO A 114 -13.32 10.96 15.29
N PRO A 115 -13.04 11.47 14.09
CA PRO A 115 -14.01 11.42 13.00
C PRO A 115 -14.49 9.99 12.71
N GLY A 116 -15.80 9.83 12.54
CA GLY A 116 -16.36 8.54 12.20
C GLY A 116 -17.88 8.45 12.26
N ALA A 117 -18.40 7.32 11.79
CA ALA A 117 -19.82 6.97 11.84
C ALA A 117 -20.18 6.30 13.18
N TRP A 118 -20.17 7.08 14.27
CA TRP A 118 -20.33 6.57 15.65
C TRP A 118 -21.75 6.22 16.07
N ASP A 119 -22.73 6.61 15.27
CA ASP A 119 -24.13 6.25 15.44
C ASP A 119 -24.62 5.28 14.39
N TRP A 120 -25.73 4.60 14.71
CA TRP A 120 -26.51 3.92 13.70
C TRP A 120 -27.34 4.95 12.93
N THR A 121 -27.66 4.65 11.66
CA THR A 121 -28.48 5.53 10.81
C THR A 121 -29.96 5.50 11.20
N ASP A 122 -30.26 5.87 12.43
CA ASP A 122 -31.60 6.11 12.93
C ASP A 122 -31.70 7.51 13.59
N ALA A 123 -32.82 7.79 14.24
CA ALA A 123 -33.06 9.09 14.87
C ALA A 123 -32.65 9.09 16.34
N ASP A 124 -32.08 8.00 16.83
CA ASP A 124 -31.72 7.77 18.21
C ASP A 124 -30.20 7.81 18.31
N ASP A 125 -29.64 9.03 18.30
CA ASP A 125 -28.22 9.34 18.56
C ASP A 125 -27.81 8.77 19.93
N ASP A 126 -27.49 7.48 19.91
CA ASP A 126 -27.36 6.64 21.06
C ASP A 126 -25.99 6.00 21.10
N LEU A 127 -25.06 6.34 20.21
CA LEU A 127 -23.71 5.81 20.11
C LEU A 127 -23.67 4.30 19.88
N ALA A 128 -24.63 3.73 19.15
CA ALA A 128 -24.67 2.29 18.88
C ALA A 128 -23.38 1.76 18.23
N SER A 129 -22.85 2.45 17.22
CA SER A 129 -21.62 2.05 16.51
C SER A 129 -20.40 2.23 17.41
N TRP A 130 -20.30 3.33 18.16
CA TRP A 130 -19.26 3.50 19.18
C TRP A 130 -19.28 2.41 20.24
N ARG A 131 -20.44 2.06 20.81
CA ARG A 131 -20.53 0.97 21.81
C ARG A 131 -20.11 -0.37 21.23
N ASN A 132 -20.39 -0.60 19.95
CA ASN A 132 -19.95 -1.79 19.25
C ASN A 132 -18.42 -1.78 19.05
N PHE A 133 -17.83 -0.64 18.68
CA PHE A 133 -16.38 -0.46 18.59
C PHE A 133 -15.71 -0.65 19.96
N ASP A 134 -16.16 0.09 20.98
CA ASP A 134 -15.68 0.03 22.38
C ASP A 134 -15.77 -1.37 22.97
N GLY A 135 -16.88 -2.08 22.75
CA GLY A 135 -17.09 -3.41 23.28
C GLY A 135 -16.27 -4.52 22.61
N ASN A 136 -15.92 -4.38 21.32
CA ASN A 136 -15.26 -5.45 20.56
C ASN A 136 -13.79 -5.16 20.26
N LEU A 137 -13.43 -3.92 19.92
CA LEU A 137 -12.08 -3.55 19.53
C LEU A 137 -11.35 -2.84 20.67
N GLY A 138 -11.96 -1.80 21.25
CA GLY A 138 -11.35 -0.92 22.23
C GLY A 138 -11.79 0.52 22.02
N HIS A 139 -11.04 1.49 22.52
CA HIS A 139 -11.37 2.92 22.38
C HIS A 139 -10.18 3.69 21.82
N PHE A 140 -10.39 4.97 21.50
CA PHE A 140 -9.31 5.87 21.11
C PHE A 140 -8.88 6.76 22.27
N ASP A 141 -7.59 6.75 22.56
CA ASP A 141 -6.93 7.70 23.45
C ASP A 141 -6.49 8.93 22.66
N MET A 142 -6.67 10.11 23.25
CA MET A 142 -6.17 11.36 22.70
C MET A 142 -4.65 11.47 22.85
N LEU A 143 -3.94 11.64 21.75
CA LEU A 143 -2.53 12.00 21.75
C LEU A 143 -2.37 13.48 22.11
N ARG A 144 -1.62 13.77 23.16
CA ARG A 144 -1.45 15.13 23.68
C ARG A 144 0.01 15.50 23.79
N ASP A 145 0.32 16.72 23.39
CA ASP A 145 1.67 17.24 23.44
C ASP A 145 2.08 17.67 24.87
N GLY A 146 3.32 18.12 25.04
CA GLY A 146 3.86 18.56 26.34
C GLY A 146 3.15 19.78 26.95
N ALA A 147 2.36 20.50 26.14
CA ALA A 147 1.48 21.59 26.59
C ALA A 147 0.03 21.13 26.84
N GLY A 148 -0.28 19.86 26.60
CA GLY A 148 -1.60 19.24 26.75
C GLY A 148 -2.53 19.45 25.55
N ARG A 149 -2.03 19.96 24.42
CA ARG A 149 -2.80 20.16 23.18
C ARG A 149 -3.01 18.82 22.48
N HIS A 150 -4.24 18.56 22.06
CA HIS A 150 -4.63 17.33 21.35
C HIS A 150 -4.17 17.41 19.89
N TYR A 151 -3.48 16.38 19.40
CA TYR A 151 -2.90 16.38 18.04
C TYR A 151 -3.17 15.11 17.21
N GLY A 152 -3.81 14.09 17.77
CA GLY A 152 -3.99 12.81 17.08
C GLY A 152 -4.66 11.78 17.97
N TRP A 153 -4.90 10.58 17.44
CA TRP A 153 -5.53 9.48 18.16
C TRP A 153 -4.67 8.24 18.21
N ARG A 154 -4.86 7.45 19.26
CA ARG A 154 -4.25 6.13 19.40
C ARG A 154 -5.30 5.10 19.75
N LEU A 155 -5.32 3.99 19.03
CA LEU A 155 -6.13 2.85 19.41
C LEU A 155 -5.63 2.25 20.72
N ALA A 156 -6.51 2.18 21.70
CA ALA A 156 -6.34 1.46 22.95
C ALA A 156 -7.22 0.20 22.91
N GLY A 157 -6.66 -0.88 22.36
CA GLY A 157 -7.35 -2.15 22.20
C GLY A 157 -7.78 -2.79 23.52
N ASN A 158 -8.92 -3.50 23.52
CA ASN A 158 -9.39 -4.30 24.65
C ASN A 158 -8.45 -5.48 24.97
N VAL A 159 -7.78 -5.99 23.94
CA VAL A 159 -6.73 -7.00 24.00
C VAL A 159 -5.54 -6.43 23.22
N PRO A 160 -4.72 -5.56 23.85
CA PRO A 160 -3.67 -4.80 23.16
C PRO A 160 -2.66 -5.66 22.40
N GLU A 161 -2.46 -6.90 22.82
CA GLU A 161 -1.52 -7.82 22.18
C GLU A 161 -2.03 -8.47 20.89
N ALA A 162 -3.34 -8.43 20.65
CA ALA A 162 -4.01 -9.23 19.63
C ALA A 162 -5.33 -8.58 19.17
N VAL A 163 -5.28 -7.31 18.78
CA VAL A 163 -6.48 -6.61 18.30
C VAL A 163 -6.87 -7.19 16.94
N GLU A 164 -8.12 -7.62 16.82
CA GLU A 164 -8.71 -8.09 15.56
C GLU A 164 -9.46 -6.92 14.89
N TYR A 165 -8.73 -6.05 14.18
CA TYR A 165 -9.27 -4.86 13.54
C TYR A 165 -10.07 -5.22 12.28
N SER A 166 -11.36 -5.50 12.48
CA SER A 166 -12.31 -5.86 11.44
C SER A 166 -13.70 -5.29 11.78
N GLY A 167 -14.69 -5.47 10.91
CA GLY A 167 -16.11 -5.22 11.20
C GLY A 167 -16.34 -3.82 11.80
N PRO A 168 -16.49 -3.68 13.15
CA PRO A 168 -16.59 -2.37 13.82
C PRO A 168 -15.52 -1.34 13.44
N ALA A 169 -14.34 -1.76 12.97
CA ALA A 169 -13.30 -0.86 12.47
C ALA A 169 -13.77 0.11 11.39
N MET A 170 -14.77 -0.28 10.59
CA MET A 170 -15.32 0.52 9.50
C MET A 170 -16.01 1.83 9.94
N TYR A 171 -16.21 2.04 11.24
CA TYR A 171 -16.81 3.28 11.75
C TYR A 171 -15.80 4.42 11.87
N PHE A 172 -14.50 4.10 11.96
CA PHE A 172 -13.45 5.11 12.03
C PHE A 172 -13.12 5.61 10.62
N GLU A 173 -13.04 6.93 10.45
CA GLU A 173 -12.81 7.57 9.14
C GLU A 173 -11.42 8.18 8.99
N GLY A 174 -10.58 8.10 10.03
CA GLY A 174 -9.31 8.82 10.08
C GLY A 174 -9.44 10.25 10.56
N SER A 175 -8.34 10.91 10.89
CA SER A 175 -8.31 12.30 11.34
C SER A 175 -7.25 13.11 10.61
N ALA A 176 -7.31 14.44 10.75
CA ALA A 176 -6.31 15.35 10.18
C ALA A 176 -5.03 15.48 11.04
N GLY A 177 -4.82 14.56 11.97
CA GLY A 177 -3.69 14.50 12.88
C GLY A 177 -3.11 13.08 12.88
N ALA A 178 -2.13 12.83 13.75
CA ALA A 178 -1.47 11.52 13.76
C ALA A 178 -2.39 10.42 14.33
N ASP A 179 -2.68 9.39 13.56
CA ASP A 179 -3.48 8.25 13.97
C ASP A 179 -2.63 6.98 14.10
N TRP A 180 -2.66 6.39 15.30
CA TRP A 180 -1.77 5.28 15.68
C TRP A 180 -2.60 4.02 15.92
N LEU A 181 -2.60 3.12 14.94
CA LEU A 181 -3.23 1.81 14.97
C LEU A 181 -2.16 0.73 15.19
N ASP A 182 -1.79 0.54 16.46
CA ASP A 182 -0.97 -0.59 16.90
C ASP A 182 -1.90 -1.73 17.35
N LEU A 183 -1.96 -2.79 16.53
CA LEU A 183 -2.82 -3.94 16.79
C LEU A 183 -2.16 -5.00 17.68
N GLY A 184 -0.89 -4.79 18.06
CA GLY A 184 -0.09 -5.70 18.85
C GLY A 184 0.59 -6.81 18.04
N PRO A 185 1.49 -7.58 18.69
CA PRO A 185 2.32 -8.61 18.04
C PRO A 185 1.53 -9.78 17.43
N GLU A 186 0.29 -10.01 17.88
CA GLU A 186 -0.64 -11.00 17.32
C GLU A 186 -1.87 -10.34 16.68
N GLY A 187 -1.80 -9.02 16.45
CA GLY A 187 -2.88 -8.25 15.87
C GLY A 187 -3.13 -8.57 14.40
N SER A 188 -4.38 -8.45 13.98
CA SER A 188 -4.77 -8.67 12.58
C SER A 188 -5.72 -7.60 12.09
N ILE A 189 -5.65 -7.31 10.79
CA ILE A 189 -6.55 -6.39 10.09
C ILE A 189 -7.08 -7.06 8.84
N HIS A 190 -8.39 -7.11 8.63
CA HIS A 190 -8.97 -7.82 7.49
C HIS A 190 -10.47 -7.59 7.31
N SER A 191 -10.95 -7.91 6.11
CA SER A 191 -12.36 -8.15 5.76
C SER A 191 -13.27 -6.92 5.81
N PHE A 192 -12.77 -5.76 5.39
CA PHE A 192 -13.55 -4.56 5.05
C PHE A 192 -12.84 -3.78 3.93
N GLY A 193 -13.59 -2.93 3.20
CA GLY A 193 -13.15 -2.39 1.91
C GLY A 193 -12.90 -0.89 1.84
N ASP A 194 -13.15 -0.14 2.91
CA ASP A 194 -13.03 1.33 2.91
C ASP A 194 -12.41 1.83 4.22
N GLY A 195 -11.37 1.14 4.71
CA GLY A 195 -10.60 1.64 5.85
C GLY A 195 -9.74 2.83 5.47
N ASN A 196 -9.70 3.85 6.33
CA ASN A 196 -8.90 5.05 6.15
C ASN A 196 -8.34 5.55 7.49
N MET A 197 -7.13 6.11 7.50
CA MET A 197 -6.53 6.76 8.67
C MET A 197 -6.46 8.29 8.59
N GLY A 198 -6.71 8.87 7.41
CA GLY A 198 -7.09 10.27 7.30
C GLY A 198 -6.08 11.11 6.53
N GLU A 199 -5.66 12.21 7.14
CA GLU A 199 -4.65 13.14 6.63
C GLU A 199 -3.67 13.41 7.77
N GLY A 200 -2.59 12.65 7.89
CA GLY A 200 -1.67 12.75 9.03
C GLY A 200 -0.52 11.76 8.97
N PRO A 201 0.53 11.95 9.80
CA PRO A 201 1.66 11.05 9.79
C PRO A 201 1.30 9.79 10.58
N ASP A 202 0.66 8.85 9.89
CA ASP A 202 -0.04 7.75 10.49
C ASP A 202 0.87 6.55 10.75
N VAL A 203 0.46 5.71 11.70
CA VAL A 203 1.21 4.52 12.07
C VAL A 203 0.27 3.32 12.12
N LEU A 204 0.48 2.37 11.21
CA LEU A 204 -0.26 1.12 11.15
C LEU A 204 0.69 -0.06 11.42
N VAL A 205 0.45 -0.79 12.51
CA VAL A 205 1.26 -1.96 12.89
C VAL A 205 0.36 -3.17 13.12
N PHE A 206 0.64 -4.25 12.39
CA PHE A 206 -0.09 -5.51 12.54
C PHE A 206 0.75 -6.73 12.14
N ARG A 207 0.29 -7.90 12.58
CA ARG A 207 0.92 -9.17 12.23
C ARG A 207 0.32 -9.76 10.96
N GLU A 208 -1.00 -9.90 10.89
CA GLU A 208 -1.67 -10.68 9.85
C GLU A 208 -2.77 -9.90 9.11
N SER A 209 -2.89 -10.13 7.79
CA SER A 209 -3.99 -9.66 6.97
C SER A 209 -4.29 -10.64 5.84
N TRP A 210 -5.57 -10.90 5.55
CA TRP A 210 -5.97 -11.92 4.55
C TRP A 210 -6.83 -11.41 3.41
N SER A 211 -7.42 -10.24 3.52
CA SER A 211 -8.27 -9.64 2.47
C SER A 211 -8.60 -8.23 2.90
N LEU A 212 -7.92 -7.24 2.34
CA LEU A 212 -8.07 -5.87 2.81
C LEU A 212 -7.70 -4.90 1.69
N ASP A 213 -8.50 -3.86 1.55
CA ASP A 213 -8.18 -2.64 0.83
C ASP A 213 -8.21 -1.53 1.89
N PHE A 214 -7.04 -1.01 2.24
CA PHE A 214 -6.88 -0.09 3.36
C PHE A 214 -6.02 1.09 2.96
N ARG A 215 -6.49 2.26 3.38
CA ARG A 215 -5.85 3.54 3.13
C ARG A 215 -5.25 4.06 4.44
N THR A 216 -3.99 4.44 4.43
CA THR A 216 -3.42 5.22 5.53
C THR A 216 -3.63 6.70 5.25
N GLY A 217 -3.37 7.17 4.03
CA GLY A 217 -3.77 8.51 3.57
C GLY A 217 -4.98 8.55 2.62
N SER A 218 -5.63 9.71 2.52
CA SER A 218 -6.96 9.81 1.91
C SER A 218 -7.07 10.61 0.60
N SER A 219 -6.25 11.65 0.37
CA SER A 219 -6.40 12.50 -0.82
C SER A 219 -5.22 13.42 -1.12
N LEU A 220 -5.23 14.04 -2.33
CA LEU A 220 -4.33 15.12 -2.72
C LEU A 220 -4.32 16.31 -1.74
N THR A 221 -5.38 16.48 -0.96
CA THR A 221 -5.44 17.48 0.12
C THR A 221 -5.06 16.79 1.42
N GLY A 222 -3.89 17.10 1.97
CA GLY A 222 -3.37 16.44 3.18
C GLY A 222 -1.88 16.11 3.10
N GLY A 223 -1.39 15.78 1.89
CA GLY A 223 -0.06 15.22 1.64
C GLY A 223 1.17 15.94 2.18
N ALA A 224 1.06 17.23 2.52
CA ALA A 224 2.17 17.93 3.16
C ALA A 224 2.51 17.41 4.58
N ARG A 225 1.77 16.41 5.09
CA ARG A 225 1.85 15.90 6.47
C ARG A 225 1.60 14.40 6.57
N ASP A 226 1.42 13.70 5.46
CA ASP A 226 0.86 12.34 5.40
C ASP A 226 1.97 11.29 5.34
N ASP A 227 3.14 11.58 5.93
CA ASP A 227 4.24 10.62 5.95
C ASP A 227 3.85 9.46 6.86
N ASP A 228 3.53 8.33 6.26
CA ASP A 228 2.96 7.15 6.91
C ASP A 228 4.03 6.11 7.24
N LEU A 229 3.80 5.38 8.32
CA LEU A 229 4.57 4.20 8.70
C LEU A 229 3.69 2.97 8.77
N LEU A 230 3.93 2.06 7.84
CA LEU A 230 3.33 0.74 7.81
C LEU A 230 4.33 -0.33 8.28
N VAL A 231 3.90 -1.18 9.22
CA VAL A 231 4.59 -2.41 9.58
C VAL A 231 3.63 -3.59 9.53
N GLY A 232 3.73 -4.40 8.49
CA GLY A 232 2.98 -5.64 8.31
C GLY A 232 3.88 -6.87 8.48
N GLY A 233 3.50 -7.80 9.35
CA GLY A 233 4.24 -9.06 9.55
C GLY A 233 5.27 -8.96 10.67
N CYS A 234 4.79 -8.87 11.90
CA CYS A 234 5.62 -8.77 13.11
C CYS A 234 6.33 -10.06 13.54
N GLY A 235 5.98 -11.22 12.97
CA GLY A 235 6.64 -12.51 13.21
C GLY A 235 7.62 -12.90 12.10
N GLU A 236 8.55 -13.82 12.34
CA GLU A 236 9.29 -14.51 11.25
C GLU A 236 8.61 -15.85 10.95
N ASN A 237 8.25 -16.13 9.69
CA ASN A 237 7.75 -17.45 9.28
C ASN A 237 8.81 -18.29 8.56
N GLY A 238 9.33 -19.29 9.28
CA GLY A 238 10.33 -20.22 8.75
C GLY A 238 9.78 -21.40 7.95
N ASP A 239 8.46 -21.49 7.74
CA ASP A 239 7.80 -22.65 7.13
C ASP A 239 7.25 -22.41 5.71
N GLY A 240 7.48 -21.22 5.16
CA GLY A 240 6.98 -20.85 3.84
C GLY A 240 5.53 -20.36 3.82
N SER A 241 4.93 -20.09 4.99
CA SER A 241 3.62 -19.47 5.11
C SER A 241 3.68 -17.94 4.89
N PHE A 242 2.49 -17.37 4.68
CA PHE A 242 2.28 -15.95 4.42
C PHE A 242 1.30 -15.40 5.46
N ASP A 243 1.70 -14.36 6.17
CA ASP A 243 0.86 -13.64 7.14
C ASP A 243 0.08 -12.52 6.47
N TYR A 244 0.58 -12.03 5.33
CA TYR A 244 -0.01 -10.95 4.57
C TYR A 244 -0.45 -11.49 3.21
N MET A 245 -1.76 -11.59 2.99
CA MET A 245 -2.34 -12.18 1.79
C MET A 245 -3.46 -11.31 1.23
N THR A 246 -3.53 -11.21 -0.11
CA THR A 246 -4.69 -10.60 -0.80
C THR A 246 -5.09 -9.25 -0.23
N THR A 247 -4.08 -8.49 0.18
CA THR A 247 -4.22 -7.19 0.83
C THR A 247 -3.50 -6.16 -0.02
N THR A 248 -4.14 -5.03 -0.22
CA THR A 248 -3.53 -3.83 -0.77
C THR A 248 -3.53 -2.77 0.31
N ILE A 249 -2.39 -2.13 0.49
CA ILE A 249 -2.30 -0.91 1.28
C ILE A 249 -1.97 0.23 0.34
N HIS A 250 -2.77 1.28 0.47
CA HIS A 250 -2.60 2.55 -0.21
C HIS A 250 -2.16 3.56 0.85
N ALA A 251 -0.91 3.96 0.78
CA ALA A 251 -0.45 5.09 1.54
C ALA A 251 -0.89 6.39 0.86
N GLY A 252 -0.87 7.47 1.64
CA GLY A 252 -1.20 8.79 1.13
C GLY A 252 -0.13 9.33 0.21
N PRO A 253 -0.24 10.59 -0.21
CA PRO A 253 0.91 11.34 -0.71
C PRO A 253 1.85 11.71 0.43
N GLY A 254 3.13 11.36 0.35
CA GLY A 254 4.05 11.65 1.44
C GLY A 254 5.43 11.05 1.22
N SER A 255 6.19 10.89 2.29
CA SER A 255 7.41 10.05 2.26
C SER A 255 7.19 8.82 3.11
N ASP A 256 6.58 7.81 2.51
CA ASP A 256 5.94 6.71 3.22
C ASP A 256 6.85 5.51 3.37
N TRP A 257 6.84 4.93 4.57
CA TRP A 257 7.70 3.80 4.91
C TRP A 257 6.87 2.57 5.19
N ALA A 258 7.06 1.54 4.37
CA ALA A 258 6.42 0.24 4.52
C ALA A 258 7.44 -0.86 4.81
N PHE A 259 7.27 -1.55 5.93
CA PHE A 259 7.99 -2.77 6.27
C PHE A 259 7.03 -3.94 6.20
N VAL A 260 7.21 -4.82 5.22
CA VAL A 260 6.28 -5.93 5.01
C VAL A 260 7.03 -7.26 4.97
N ARG A 261 6.49 -8.25 5.67
CA ARG A 261 7.04 -9.60 5.72
C ARG A 261 5.98 -10.63 5.38
N ASP A 262 6.42 -11.73 4.77
CA ASP A 262 5.59 -12.91 4.52
C ASP A 262 4.33 -12.58 3.70
N ILE A 263 4.54 -11.92 2.55
CA ILE A 263 3.52 -11.32 1.68
C ILE A 263 3.24 -12.15 0.41
N SER A 264 1.95 -12.29 0.07
CA SER A 264 1.46 -12.99 -1.12
C SER A 264 0.24 -12.35 -1.76
N ARG A 265 0.20 -12.25 -3.10
CA ARG A 265 -1.00 -11.77 -3.85
C ARG A 265 -1.48 -10.40 -3.40
N ALA A 266 -0.54 -9.52 -3.17
CA ALA A 266 -0.76 -8.26 -2.47
C ALA A 266 -0.19 -7.09 -3.24
N ALA A 267 -0.49 -5.88 -2.79
CA ALA A 267 0.12 -4.67 -3.33
C ALA A 267 0.46 -3.69 -2.20
N ALA A 268 1.57 -2.98 -2.38
CA ALA A 268 1.89 -1.78 -1.64
C ALA A 268 1.91 -0.64 -2.67
N ASP A 269 1.03 0.31 -2.47
CA ASP A 269 0.93 1.55 -3.20
C ASP A 269 1.29 2.65 -2.23
N LEU A 270 2.42 3.33 -2.44
CA LEU A 270 2.98 4.25 -1.45
C LEU A 270 2.81 5.73 -1.82
N GLY A 271 2.20 6.04 -2.96
CA GLY A 271 2.15 7.43 -3.41
C GLY A 271 1.26 7.72 -4.63
N ASN A 272 0.47 6.75 -5.11
CA ASN A 272 -0.44 7.03 -6.22
C ASN A 272 -1.58 8.00 -5.82
N GLY A 273 -1.93 8.85 -6.77
CA GLY A 273 -2.94 9.89 -6.58
C GLY A 273 -4.38 9.38 -6.53
N GLU A 274 -5.30 10.29 -6.22
CA GLU A 274 -6.74 10.03 -6.13
C GLU A 274 -7.12 8.88 -5.16
N GLY A 275 -6.39 8.73 -4.04
CA GLY A 275 -6.67 7.73 -3.01
C GLY A 275 -6.18 6.33 -3.39
N GLY A 276 -5.02 6.26 -4.05
CA GLY A 276 -4.36 5.00 -4.44
C GLY A 276 -4.72 4.49 -5.83
N ARG A 277 -5.17 5.35 -6.74
CA ARG A 277 -5.49 4.93 -8.10
C ARG A 277 -4.23 4.75 -8.91
N THR A 278 -4.05 3.56 -9.47
CA THR A 278 -2.83 3.22 -10.20
C THR A 278 -2.64 4.00 -11.51
N ASP A 279 -3.65 4.75 -11.97
CA ASP A 279 -3.60 5.60 -13.17
C ASP A 279 -3.40 7.09 -12.90
N ALA A 280 -3.18 7.48 -11.64
CA ALA A 280 -2.93 8.85 -11.22
C ALA A 280 -1.68 8.94 -10.33
N LEU A 281 -0.87 9.97 -10.52
CA LEU A 281 0.21 10.34 -9.60
C LEU A 281 -0.27 11.50 -8.73
N ASP A 282 0.14 11.50 -7.47
CA ASP A 282 -0.01 12.68 -6.62
C ASP A 282 1.24 13.58 -6.75
N PRO A 283 1.09 14.86 -7.12
CA PRO A 283 2.24 15.77 -7.19
C PRO A 283 2.79 16.20 -5.82
N LEU A 284 2.11 15.86 -4.72
CA LEU A 284 2.61 16.07 -3.35
C LEU A 284 3.31 14.84 -2.77
N ASP A 285 3.33 13.76 -3.53
CA ASP A 285 4.07 12.58 -3.18
C ASP A 285 5.58 12.87 -3.13
N GLY A 286 6.26 12.14 -2.25
CA GLY A 286 7.67 12.28 -1.93
C GLY A 286 8.41 10.97 -2.07
N ASP A 287 9.53 10.84 -1.35
CA ASP A 287 10.42 9.70 -1.51
C ASP A 287 9.97 8.52 -0.63
N ASP A 288 9.49 7.43 -1.24
CA ASP A 288 8.99 6.28 -0.52
C ASP A 288 10.04 5.19 -0.24
N LEU A 289 9.76 4.38 0.79
CA LEU A 289 10.56 3.21 1.13
C LEU A 289 9.69 1.98 1.42
N LEU A 290 9.79 0.98 0.55
CA LEU A 290 9.32 -0.38 0.81
C LEU A 290 10.46 -1.32 1.19
N VAL A 291 10.36 -2.01 2.33
CA VAL A 291 11.28 -3.07 2.77
C VAL A 291 10.56 -4.40 2.91
N LEU A 292 10.91 -5.35 2.04
CA LEU A 292 10.31 -6.69 1.95
C LEU A 292 11.23 -7.77 2.52
N ARG A 293 10.72 -8.55 3.47
CA ARG A 293 11.43 -9.69 4.07
C ARG A 293 10.60 -10.99 4.07
N GLY A 294 11.27 -12.09 4.40
CA GLY A 294 10.63 -13.40 4.53
C GLY A 294 10.11 -13.94 3.20
N ASN A 295 9.00 -14.65 3.25
CA ASN A 295 8.37 -15.26 2.08
C ASN A 295 7.64 -14.18 1.26
N THR A 296 8.09 -13.92 0.04
CA THR A 296 7.58 -12.85 -0.82
C THR A 296 7.25 -13.42 -2.19
N HIS A 297 5.97 -13.39 -2.59
CA HIS A 297 5.53 -13.92 -3.89
C HIS A 297 4.35 -13.12 -4.43
N ASP A 298 4.29 -12.95 -5.75
CA ASP A 298 3.11 -12.44 -6.46
C ASP A 298 2.61 -11.15 -5.81
N PHE A 299 3.46 -10.15 -5.71
CA PHE A 299 3.11 -8.84 -5.14
C PHE A 299 3.36 -7.72 -6.15
N ARG A 300 2.79 -6.55 -5.86
CA ARG A 300 3.01 -5.33 -6.61
C ARG A 300 3.54 -4.25 -5.69
N PHE A 301 4.44 -3.44 -6.24
CA PHE A 301 4.87 -2.19 -5.64
C PHE A 301 4.62 -1.09 -6.65
N MET A 302 3.96 -0.03 -6.21
CA MET A 302 3.86 1.25 -6.89
C MET A 302 4.44 2.27 -5.91
N GLY A 303 5.47 3.00 -6.32
CA GLY A 303 5.99 4.13 -5.55
C GLY A 303 5.02 5.28 -5.72
N GLY A 304 5.32 6.18 -6.63
CA GLY A 304 4.38 7.22 -7.00
C GLY A 304 5.11 8.31 -7.75
N ALA A 305 5.18 9.51 -7.20
CA ALA A 305 6.10 10.52 -7.66
C ALA A 305 7.15 10.76 -6.58
N GLY A 306 8.44 10.69 -6.93
CA GLY A 306 9.51 10.80 -5.93
C GLY A 306 10.70 9.93 -6.27
N ASP A 307 11.77 9.97 -5.47
CA ASP A 307 12.88 9.04 -5.61
C ASP A 307 12.59 7.75 -4.79
N ASP A 308 11.83 6.81 -5.36
CA ASP A 308 11.28 5.68 -4.60
C ASP A 308 12.24 4.49 -4.45
N LEU A 309 12.19 3.86 -3.27
CA LEU A 309 13.07 2.76 -2.91
C LEU A 309 12.30 1.49 -2.59
N ALA A 310 12.50 0.44 -3.40
CA ALA A 310 12.02 -0.91 -3.11
C ALA A 310 13.18 -1.82 -2.73
N VAL A 311 13.20 -2.31 -1.49
CA VAL A 311 14.22 -3.24 -0.99
C VAL A 311 13.62 -4.63 -0.83
N TRP A 312 14.18 -5.60 -1.55
CA TRP A 312 13.75 -6.99 -1.46
C TRP A 312 14.86 -7.89 -0.95
N PHE A 313 14.65 -8.48 0.24
CA PHE A 313 15.51 -9.53 0.78
C PHE A 313 15.18 -10.88 0.15
N VAL A 314 15.54 -11.02 -1.13
CA VAL A 314 15.18 -12.18 -1.97
C VAL A 314 15.58 -13.52 -1.37
N ASP A 315 16.79 -13.60 -0.79
CA ASP A 315 17.34 -14.80 -0.18
C ASP A 315 16.67 -15.18 1.17
N ASP A 316 15.77 -14.34 1.72
CA ASP A 316 14.97 -14.69 2.91
C ASP A 316 13.85 -15.69 2.58
N ASN A 317 13.54 -15.91 1.30
CA ASN A 317 12.43 -16.76 0.86
C ASN A 317 12.66 -18.24 1.17
N VAL A 318 11.69 -18.86 1.86
CA VAL A 318 11.52 -20.31 1.89
C VAL A 318 10.65 -20.71 0.71
N GLN A 319 11.28 -20.92 -0.45
CA GLN A 319 10.56 -21.14 -1.70
C GLN A 319 9.76 -22.46 -1.70
N THR A 320 8.43 -22.35 -1.60
CA THR A 320 7.47 -23.46 -1.66
C THR A 320 6.81 -23.63 -3.03
N THR A 321 6.95 -22.64 -3.92
CA THR A 321 6.38 -22.60 -5.27
C THR A 321 7.49 -22.41 -6.32
N THR A 322 7.20 -22.69 -7.59
CA THR A 322 8.22 -22.61 -8.65
C THR A 322 8.59 -21.18 -9.04
N TRP A 323 7.71 -20.20 -8.82
CA TRP A 323 7.90 -18.83 -9.30
C TRP A 323 7.45 -17.84 -8.23
N LEU A 324 8.23 -16.78 -8.01
CA LEU A 324 7.98 -15.71 -7.04
C LEU A 324 7.41 -14.46 -7.74
N GLY A 325 7.99 -14.09 -8.89
CA GLY A 325 7.47 -13.16 -9.90
C GLY A 325 6.66 -11.91 -9.50
N PRO A 326 7.18 -10.96 -8.70
CA PRO A 326 6.52 -9.67 -8.48
C PRO A 326 6.51 -8.73 -9.70
N ASN A 327 5.80 -7.61 -9.56
CA ASN A 327 5.87 -6.47 -10.48
C ASN A 327 6.20 -5.21 -9.70
N PHE A 328 7.23 -4.49 -10.12
CA PHE A 328 7.64 -3.21 -9.55
C PHE A 328 7.36 -2.11 -10.56
N PHE A 329 6.69 -1.06 -10.10
CA PHE A 329 6.42 0.19 -10.82
C PHE A 329 7.06 1.32 -10.03
N GLY A 330 7.87 2.14 -10.71
CA GLY A 330 8.45 3.35 -10.13
C GLY A 330 7.34 4.31 -9.74
N GLY A 331 6.62 4.81 -10.76
CA GLY A 331 5.32 5.44 -10.55
C GLY A 331 4.14 4.46 -10.48
N GLY A 332 3.01 4.85 -11.09
CA GLY A 332 1.77 4.07 -11.01
C GLY A 332 1.73 2.81 -11.86
N GLY A 333 0.74 1.96 -11.60
CA GLY A 333 0.55 0.69 -12.33
C GLY A 333 -0.12 0.82 -13.70
N TRP A 334 -0.71 1.98 -14.03
CA TRP A 334 -1.54 2.14 -15.23
C TRP A 334 -1.49 3.55 -15.87
N ASP A 335 -1.83 3.60 -17.17
CA ASP A 335 -1.82 4.77 -18.07
C ASP A 335 -0.93 5.94 -17.59
N PRO A 336 -1.30 7.24 -17.52
CA PRO A 336 -0.25 8.25 -17.53
C PRO A 336 0.71 8.17 -16.34
N ALA A 337 0.32 7.54 -15.23
CA ALA A 337 1.15 7.35 -14.05
C ALA A 337 2.33 6.40 -14.26
N LEU A 338 2.23 5.42 -15.18
CA LEU A 338 3.29 4.43 -15.45
C LEU A 338 4.67 5.02 -15.77
N TRP A 339 4.69 6.14 -16.48
CA TRP A 339 5.91 6.80 -16.95
C TRP A 339 5.89 8.29 -16.63
N GLY A 340 4.94 8.69 -15.78
CA GLY A 340 4.68 10.08 -15.43
C GLY A 340 5.60 10.57 -14.32
N ASP A 341 6.17 9.64 -13.55
CA ASP A 341 7.15 9.95 -12.53
C ASP A 341 8.44 10.52 -13.16
N GLY A 342 8.96 11.53 -12.48
CA GLY A 342 10.19 12.24 -12.84
C GLY A 342 11.35 11.98 -11.88
N GLY A 343 11.14 11.19 -10.83
CA GLY A 343 12.17 10.81 -9.86
C GLY A 343 13.12 9.74 -10.39
N THR A 344 13.97 9.26 -9.48
CA THR A 344 14.99 8.24 -9.72
C THR A 344 14.73 7.04 -8.84
N ASP A 345 13.90 6.13 -9.33
CA ASP A 345 13.52 4.96 -8.54
C ASP A 345 14.61 3.90 -8.53
N ARG A 346 14.76 3.23 -7.38
CA ARG A 346 15.76 2.19 -7.17
C ARG A 346 15.20 0.93 -6.58
N LEU A 347 15.37 -0.16 -7.33
CA LEU A 347 15.17 -1.52 -6.82
C LEU A 347 16.46 -2.03 -6.18
N VAL A 348 16.43 -2.32 -4.88
CA VAL A 348 17.53 -2.92 -4.12
C VAL A 348 17.26 -4.40 -3.90
N LEU A 349 18.07 -5.26 -4.55
CA LEU A 349 18.05 -6.70 -4.30
C LEU A 349 19.10 -7.04 -3.25
N ALA A 350 18.68 -7.50 -2.07
CA ALA A 350 19.59 -7.95 -1.02
C ALA A 350 20.13 -9.37 -1.31
N VAL A 351 20.90 -9.46 -2.39
CA VAL A 351 21.64 -10.64 -2.86
C VAL A 351 23.14 -10.36 -2.78
N PRO A 352 24.05 -11.33 -2.99
CA PRO A 352 25.47 -11.05 -3.01
C PRO A 352 25.84 -9.92 -3.99
N ALA A 353 26.54 -8.89 -3.52
CA ALA A 353 26.91 -7.75 -4.38
C ALA A 353 27.74 -8.18 -5.61
N THR A 354 28.41 -9.33 -5.55
CA THR A 354 29.19 -9.91 -6.64
C THR A 354 28.38 -10.65 -7.70
N THR A 355 27.06 -10.75 -7.56
CA THR A 355 26.17 -11.45 -8.51
C THR A 355 26.39 -10.89 -9.93
N PRO A 356 26.84 -11.71 -10.90
CA PRO A 356 26.95 -11.30 -12.29
C PRO A 356 25.58 -11.04 -12.90
N ILE A 357 25.49 -9.94 -13.64
CA ILE A 357 24.34 -9.64 -14.50
C ILE A 357 24.55 -10.33 -15.85
N VAL A 358 23.54 -11.05 -16.31
CA VAL A 358 23.49 -11.75 -17.60
C VAL A 358 22.28 -11.28 -18.41
N SER A 359 22.27 -11.56 -19.71
CA SER A 359 21.20 -11.11 -20.62
C SER A 359 20.56 -12.27 -21.40
N ALA A 360 20.92 -13.52 -21.10
CA ALA A 360 20.52 -14.69 -21.86
C ALA A 360 20.00 -15.79 -20.94
N THR A 361 19.00 -16.52 -21.43
CA THR A 361 18.36 -17.62 -20.71
C THR A 361 18.91 -18.97 -21.19
N PRO A 362 18.88 -20.02 -20.34
CA PRO A 362 18.48 -20.00 -18.93
C PRO A 362 19.48 -19.24 -18.05
N THR A 363 19.00 -18.63 -16.97
CA THR A 363 19.82 -17.88 -16.02
C THR A 363 20.70 -18.86 -15.22
N PRO A 364 22.03 -18.69 -15.21
CA PRO A 364 22.91 -19.57 -14.44
C PRO A 364 22.73 -19.37 -12.93
N PRO A 365 22.93 -20.42 -12.11
CA PRO A 365 22.99 -20.27 -10.65
C PRO A 365 23.99 -19.20 -10.22
N GLY A 366 23.59 -18.39 -9.24
CA GLY A 366 24.35 -17.26 -8.71
C GLY A 366 24.39 -16.06 -9.65
N SER A 367 23.43 -15.90 -10.57
CA SER A 367 23.38 -14.79 -11.53
C SER A 367 22.02 -14.09 -11.52
N LEU A 368 22.00 -12.86 -12.02
CA LEU A 368 20.78 -12.08 -12.26
C LEU A 368 20.62 -11.82 -13.75
N LEU A 369 19.51 -12.26 -14.34
CA LEU A 369 19.10 -11.83 -15.68
C LEU A 369 18.58 -10.40 -15.62
N VAL A 370 18.98 -9.59 -16.60
CA VAL A 370 18.32 -8.33 -16.95
C VAL A 370 18.10 -8.34 -18.45
N ARG A 371 16.86 -8.15 -18.90
CA ARG A 371 16.50 -8.15 -20.32
C ARG A 371 15.27 -7.28 -20.57
N GLY A 372 15.28 -6.50 -21.65
CA GLY A 372 14.08 -5.82 -22.13
C GLY A 372 13.01 -6.79 -22.62
N THR A 373 11.75 -6.42 -22.42
CA THR A 373 10.60 -7.05 -23.08
C THR A 373 10.56 -6.75 -24.58
N SER A 374 9.63 -7.39 -25.30
CA SER A 374 9.36 -7.05 -26.70
C SER A 374 8.80 -5.62 -26.84
N GLY A 375 8.19 -5.09 -25.77
CA GLY A 375 7.36 -3.88 -25.80
C GLY A 375 5.91 -4.17 -26.18
N GLU A 376 5.47 -5.44 -26.08
CA GLU A 376 4.06 -5.80 -26.14
C GLU A 376 3.35 -5.32 -24.87
N PHE A 377 2.06 -5.05 -25.01
CA PHE A 377 1.22 -4.67 -23.89
C PHE A 377 0.47 -5.91 -23.39
N ILE A 378 0.72 -6.28 -22.14
CA ILE A 378 0.07 -7.41 -21.47
C ILE A 378 -0.59 -6.86 -20.21
N GLN A 379 -1.92 -6.75 -20.25
CA GLN A 379 -2.71 -6.41 -19.08
C GLN A 379 -2.85 -7.61 -18.15
N ASP A 380 -2.93 -7.35 -16.86
CA ASP A 380 -3.42 -8.33 -15.90
C ASP A 380 -4.95 -8.36 -15.91
N ASP A 381 -5.53 -9.37 -16.56
CA ASP A 381 -6.99 -9.53 -16.68
C ASP A 381 -7.74 -9.53 -15.33
N PRO A 382 -7.23 -10.16 -14.25
CA PRO A 382 -7.89 -10.15 -12.94
C PRO A 382 -8.09 -8.74 -12.35
N THR A 383 -7.13 -7.84 -12.51
CA THR A 383 -7.19 -6.47 -11.96
C THR A 383 -7.77 -5.45 -12.93
N ALA A 384 -8.17 -5.87 -14.14
CA ALA A 384 -8.56 -4.97 -15.22
C ALA A 384 -9.73 -4.01 -14.91
N ALA A 385 -10.60 -4.40 -13.98
CA ALA A 385 -11.79 -3.63 -13.59
C ALA A 385 -11.62 -2.88 -12.26
N ASP A 386 -10.49 -3.05 -11.58
CA ASP A 386 -10.21 -2.45 -10.27
C ASP A 386 -9.27 -1.26 -10.43
N PRO A 387 -9.74 -0.01 -10.37
CA PRO A 387 -8.89 1.16 -10.59
C PRO A 387 -7.77 1.34 -9.55
N PHE A 388 -7.86 0.69 -8.38
CA PHE A 388 -6.87 0.76 -7.30
C PHE A 388 -5.86 -0.40 -7.37
N ALA A 389 -6.20 -1.48 -8.06
CA ALA A 389 -5.29 -2.63 -8.25
C ALA A 389 -4.85 -2.83 -9.71
N ARG A 390 -5.31 -2.02 -10.66
CA ARG A 390 -5.09 -2.25 -12.10
C ARG A 390 -3.62 -2.07 -12.48
N TYR A 391 -3.04 -3.05 -13.17
CA TYR A 391 -1.69 -2.91 -13.73
C TYR A 391 -1.46 -3.69 -15.03
N CYS A 392 -0.36 -3.36 -15.71
CA CYS A 392 0.20 -4.11 -16.82
C CYS A 392 1.37 -4.99 -16.36
N VAL A 393 1.45 -6.23 -16.85
CA VAL A 393 2.62 -7.11 -16.65
C VAL A 393 3.76 -6.70 -17.59
N GLU A 394 3.44 -6.45 -18.86
CA GLU A 394 4.33 -5.77 -19.80
C GLU A 394 3.62 -4.50 -20.26
N CYS A 395 4.21 -3.34 -20.00
CA CYS A 395 3.52 -2.06 -20.11
C CYS A 395 3.63 -1.41 -21.49
N GLY A 396 3.81 -2.23 -22.53
CA GLY A 396 3.99 -1.76 -23.89
C GLY A 396 5.30 -1.01 -24.08
N THR A 397 5.29 0.00 -24.95
CA THR A 397 6.44 0.88 -25.18
C THR A 397 6.08 2.29 -24.76
N GLY A 398 6.75 2.80 -23.73
CA GLY A 398 6.59 4.13 -23.18
C GLY A 398 7.27 5.23 -24.01
N PRO A 399 7.23 6.48 -23.53
CA PRO A 399 7.92 7.62 -24.13
C PRO A 399 9.41 7.31 -24.36
N GLY A 400 9.99 7.84 -25.44
CA GLY A 400 11.41 7.61 -25.75
C GLY A 400 11.79 6.16 -26.12
N GLY A 401 10.82 5.24 -26.16
CA GLY A 401 11.07 3.83 -26.43
C GLY A 401 11.35 2.98 -25.19
N ARG A 402 11.10 3.52 -23.99
CA ARG A 402 11.19 2.83 -22.69
C ARG A 402 10.28 1.60 -22.68
N LYS A 403 10.67 0.54 -21.96
CA LYS A 403 9.91 -0.71 -21.86
C LYS A 403 10.06 -1.33 -20.49
N THR A 404 9.10 -2.16 -20.11
CA THR A 404 9.27 -3.05 -18.97
C THR A 404 10.51 -3.94 -19.16
N LEU A 405 11.29 -4.11 -18.10
CA LEU A 405 12.40 -5.05 -17.99
C LEU A 405 11.95 -6.34 -17.32
N ILE A 406 12.48 -7.46 -17.80
CA ILE A 406 12.39 -8.77 -17.17
C ILE A 406 13.68 -8.99 -16.38
N LEU A 407 13.51 -9.32 -15.11
CA LEU A 407 14.58 -9.77 -14.24
C LEU A 407 14.33 -11.21 -13.77
N GLU A 408 15.40 -11.94 -13.49
CA GLU A 408 15.35 -13.31 -12.93
C GLU A 408 16.60 -13.56 -12.10
N TYR A 409 16.44 -13.83 -10.82
CA TYR A 409 17.55 -14.19 -9.94
C TYR A 409 17.51 -15.69 -9.62
N VAL A 410 18.68 -16.32 -9.70
CA VAL A 410 18.89 -17.70 -9.25
C VAL A 410 20.02 -17.67 -8.23
N ALA A 411 19.74 -18.10 -7.01
CA ALA A 411 20.75 -18.21 -5.95
C ALA A 411 21.86 -19.20 -6.34
N ALA A 412 23.06 -18.99 -5.79
CA ALA A 412 24.25 -19.79 -6.15
C ALA A 412 24.15 -21.28 -5.80
N ASP A 413 23.40 -21.59 -4.74
CA ASP A 413 23.05 -22.93 -4.26
C ASP A 413 21.63 -23.36 -4.68
N GLU A 414 20.98 -22.57 -5.54
CA GLU A 414 19.66 -22.85 -6.12
C GLU A 414 18.53 -22.98 -5.08
N HIS A 415 18.72 -22.44 -3.87
CA HIS A 415 17.65 -22.44 -2.85
C HIS A 415 16.50 -21.47 -3.20
N VAL A 416 16.81 -20.43 -3.98
CA VAL A 416 15.85 -19.48 -4.54
C VAL A 416 16.03 -19.35 -6.06
N GLU A 417 14.92 -19.46 -6.79
CA GLU A 417 14.74 -19.14 -8.20
C GLU A 417 13.49 -18.26 -8.31
N THR A 418 13.66 -16.96 -8.57
CA THR A 418 12.54 -16.00 -8.55
C THR A 418 11.54 -16.24 -9.68
N GLY A 419 11.98 -16.85 -10.78
CA GLY A 419 11.35 -16.71 -12.07
C GLY A 419 11.43 -15.29 -12.61
N TYR A 420 10.66 -15.06 -13.68
CA TYR A 420 10.52 -13.73 -14.24
C TYR A 420 9.69 -12.86 -13.31
N PHE A 421 10.30 -11.73 -12.95
CA PHE A 421 9.61 -10.60 -12.36
C PHE A 421 9.87 -9.37 -13.24
N PHE A 422 8.98 -8.40 -13.11
CA PHE A 422 8.91 -7.27 -14.03
C PHE A 422 9.20 -5.97 -13.31
N VAL A 423 9.93 -5.11 -13.99
CA VAL A 423 10.31 -3.79 -13.48
C VAL A 423 9.97 -2.77 -14.56
N THR A 424 9.15 -1.78 -14.22
CA THR A 424 8.69 -0.72 -15.12
C THR A 424 8.98 0.62 -14.47
N ALA A 425 9.53 1.56 -15.25
CA ALA A 425 9.89 2.89 -14.79
C ALA A 425 10.81 2.92 -13.55
N PHE A 426 11.80 2.03 -13.49
CA PHE A 426 12.92 2.20 -12.54
C PHE A 426 14.18 2.62 -13.29
N GLU A 427 14.87 3.61 -12.77
CA GLU A 427 16.13 4.14 -13.29
C GLU A 427 17.32 3.35 -12.77
N GLU A 428 17.21 2.77 -11.56
CA GLU A 428 18.34 2.15 -10.88
C GLU A 428 18.05 0.74 -10.31
N LEU A 429 19.09 -0.09 -10.35
CA LEU A 429 19.15 -1.40 -9.71
C LEU A 429 20.38 -1.46 -8.81
N GLN A 430 20.19 -1.87 -7.56
CA GLN A 430 21.28 -2.13 -6.64
C GLN A 430 21.36 -3.63 -6.30
N LEU A 431 22.58 -4.16 -6.32
CA LEU A 431 22.89 -5.51 -5.86
C LEU A 431 23.67 -5.47 -4.55
N GLY A 432 23.09 -6.08 -3.53
CA GLY A 432 23.60 -6.14 -2.17
C GLY A 432 23.21 -4.93 -1.33
N VAL A 433 23.49 -5.06 -0.03
CA VAL A 433 23.20 -4.04 0.99
C VAL A 433 24.49 -3.71 1.73
N GLY A 434 24.74 -2.42 1.96
CA GLY A 434 25.90 -1.96 2.73
C GLY A 434 27.19 -1.82 1.92
N GLU A 435 28.32 -1.93 2.61
CA GLU A 435 29.65 -1.72 2.01
C GLU A 435 29.91 -2.74 0.89
N GLY A 436 30.23 -2.24 -0.30
CA GLY A 436 30.53 -3.06 -1.48
C GLY A 436 29.31 -3.42 -2.34
N ALA A 437 28.11 -2.97 -1.96
CA ALA A 437 26.95 -2.98 -2.86
C ALA A 437 27.26 -2.22 -4.16
N ARG A 438 26.66 -2.66 -5.27
CA ARG A 438 26.89 -2.08 -6.60
C ARG A 438 25.57 -1.58 -7.17
N VAL A 439 25.58 -0.34 -7.66
CA VAL A 439 24.43 0.29 -8.31
C VAL A 439 24.62 0.29 -9.82
N PHE A 440 23.53 0.11 -10.55
CA PHE A 440 23.47 0.06 -12.00
C PHE A 440 22.34 0.96 -12.48
N ALA A 441 22.57 1.71 -13.55
CA ALA A 441 21.52 2.35 -14.32
C ALA A 441 20.82 1.28 -15.14
N LEU A 442 19.50 1.28 -15.10
CA LEU A 442 18.65 0.47 -15.96
C LEU A 442 18.42 1.21 -17.28
N ASP A 443 18.94 0.64 -18.37
CA ASP A 443 18.63 1.07 -19.72
C ASP A 443 17.41 0.27 -20.20
N ASP A 444 16.23 0.79 -19.88
CA ASP A 444 14.93 0.20 -20.19
C ASP A 444 14.55 0.28 -21.69
N VAL A 445 15.33 1.00 -22.50
CA VAL A 445 15.23 1.03 -23.96
C VAL A 445 16.04 -0.11 -24.58
N ALA A 446 17.30 -0.27 -24.16
CA ALA A 446 18.18 -1.32 -24.66
C ALA A 446 17.97 -2.67 -23.99
N GLY A 447 17.32 -2.68 -22.82
CA GLY A 447 17.10 -3.89 -22.04
C GLY A 447 18.35 -4.35 -21.29
N ALA A 448 19.09 -3.43 -20.65
CA ALA A 448 20.38 -3.70 -20.04
C ALA A 448 20.57 -2.97 -18.69
N ALA A 449 21.55 -3.41 -17.91
CA ALA A 449 22.00 -2.73 -16.69
C ALA A 449 23.47 -2.29 -16.85
N VAL A 450 23.77 -1.02 -16.56
CA VAL A 450 25.08 -0.41 -16.74
C VAL A 450 25.62 0.07 -15.39
N PRO A 451 26.85 -0.31 -14.97
CA PRO A 451 27.39 0.11 -13.68
C PRO A 451 27.41 1.63 -13.49
N LEU A 452 26.94 2.10 -12.34
CA LEU A 452 27.02 3.49 -11.88
C LEU A 452 28.08 3.61 -10.78
N GLU A 453 29.33 3.77 -11.19
CA GLU A 453 30.49 3.79 -10.28
C GLU A 453 30.48 4.96 -9.25
N ALA A 454 29.70 6.01 -9.52
CA ALA A 454 29.59 7.19 -8.64
C ALA A 454 28.34 7.18 -7.75
N ALA A 455 27.41 6.25 -7.95
CA ALA A 455 26.19 6.18 -7.16
C ALA A 455 26.50 5.69 -5.74
N VAL A 456 25.78 6.26 -4.76
CA VAL A 456 25.89 5.89 -3.35
C VAL A 456 24.92 4.74 -3.08
N PRO A 457 25.39 3.55 -2.67
CA PRO A 457 24.48 2.46 -2.37
C PRO A 457 23.60 2.80 -1.16
N PHE A 458 22.31 2.50 -1.29
CA PHE A 458 21.35 2.60 -0.20
C PHE A 458 21.60 1.51 0.84
N VAL A 459 21.41 1.87 2.11
CA VAL A 459 21.44 0.94 3.23
C VAL A 459 20.08 1.05 3.93
N PRO A 460 19.24 0.00 3.87
CA PRO A 460 17.93 0.05 4.49
C PRO A 460 18.06 0.20 6.01
N PRO A 461 17.10 0.88 6.65
CA PRO A 461 16.96 0.85 8.10
C PRO A 461 16.81 -0.59 8.61
N SER A 462 17.14 -0.80 9.88
CA SER A 462 16.87 -2.09 10.54
C SER A 462 15.36 -2.33 10.61
N TRP A 463 14.95 -3.60 10.59
CA TRP A 463 13.54 -3.95 10.84
C TRP A 463 13.04 -3.35 12.18
N PRO A 464 11.82 -2.81 12.25
CA PRO A 464 11.27 -2.16 13.45
C PRO A 464 10.83 -3.16 14.52
N ASP A 465 11.76 -3.98 15.04
CA ASP A 465 11.44 -4.99 16.08
C ASP A 465 10.80 -4.40 17.35
N GLU A 466 11.01 -3.11 17.62
CA GLU A 466 10.45 -2.40 18.77
C GLU A 466 8.94 -2.11 18.61
N LEU A 467 8.46 -1.94 17.37
CA LEU A 467 7.04 -1.71 17.08
C LEU A 467 6.22 -3.02 17.10
N CYS A 468 6.90 -4.15 16.99
CA CYS A 468 6.29 -5.48 16.93
C CYS A 468 6.28 -6.23 18.28
N ARG A 469 6.27 -5.53 19.43
CA ARG A 469 6.50 -6.12 20.77
C ARG A 469 5.35 -5.97 21.76
#